data_AF-A0A957X9N4-F1
#
_entry.id   AF-A0A957X9N4-F1
#
_cell.length_a   1.000
_cell.length_b   1.000
_cell.length_c   1.000
_cell.angle_alpha   90.00
_cell.angle_beta   90.00
_cell.angle_gamma   90.00
#
_symmetry.space_group_name_H-M   'P 1'
#
loop_
_entity.id
_entity.type
_entity.pdbx_description
1 polymer ?
#
loop_
_entity_poly.entity_id
_entity_poly.type
_entity_poly.pdbx_seq_one_letter_code
_entity_poly.pdbx_strand_id
1 'polypeptide(L)'
;MMTQKRLLILSCSQRKRPAPGMMPAIERYDGPQFQVLRKYLREKTDGGEDLDIWILSAAHGLISSEQDILDYDQSITSQRVLELQKAVLSKFADLMDNAYVKICISLSKRYLKVFENWSALVPSLASVTVISGAQGVRLTQLRNWLWEKEFEIRKLKQTLIEPRGVARLRGVKLQITTAEVLERALIALAEDGHNAKNFRNWYVEINDQRIAPKWLVSSLTGLPVRDFTAGEARQVLYQLGVVVYKISE
;
A
#
# COMPACT_ATOMS: atom_id res chain seq x y z
N MET A 1 24.75 -6.64 -7.16
CA MET A 1 23.36 -6.15 -7.24
C MET A 1 23.42 -4.63 -7.25
N MET A 2 22.87 -3.94 -8.26
CA MET A 2 22.74 -2.49 -8.19
C MET A 2 21.78 -2.14 -7.06
N THR A 3 22.24 -1.34 -6.10
CA THR A 3 21.38 -0.78 -5.04
C THR A 3 20.38 0.15 -5.71
N GLN A 4 19.10 -0.23 -5.68
CA GLN A 4 18.03 0.62 -6.21
C GLN A 4 17.76 1.76 -5.22
N LYS A 5 18.15 2.97 -5.59
CA LYS A 5 17.95 4.17 -4.76
C LYS A 5 16.50 4.61 -4.80
N ARG A 6 15.88 4.73 -3.62
CA ARG A 6 14.45 5.03 -3.44
C ARG A 6 14.30 6.36 -2.71
N LEU A 7 13.27 7.12 -3.05
CA LEU A 7 12.90 8.35 -2.36
C LEU A 7 11.52 8.23 -1.73
N LEU A 8 11.42 8.60 -0.45
CA LEU A 8 10.15 8.78 0.25
C LEU A 8 10.00 10.24 0.68
N ILE A 9 8.90 10.88 0.26
CA ILE A 9 8.51 12.22 0.70
C ILE A 9 7.27 12.11 1.58
N LEU A 10 7.39 12.54 2.84
CA LEU A 10 6.30 12.59 3.80
C LEU A 10 5.85 14.03 4.08
N SER A 11 4.57 14.23 4.37
CA SER A 11 4.14 15.48 5.00
C SER A 11 4.55 15.48 6.47
N CYS A 12 4.97 16.63 7.00
CA CYS A 12 5.22 16.78 8.43
C CYS A 12 3.97 16.42 9.26
N SER A 13 4.17 16.07 10.53
CA SER A 13 3.07 15.77 11.44
C SER A 13 2.78 16.94 12.37
N GLN A 14 1.50 17.16 12.66
CA GLN A 14 1.10 18.04 13.76
C GLN A 14 1.63 17.51 15.10
N ARG A 15 1.49 16.19 15.34
CA ARG A 15 2.01 15.53 16.52
C ARG A 15 3.54 15.47 16.45
N LYS A 16 4.20 16.05 17.45
CA LYS A 16 5.64 16.02 17.63
C LYS A 16 5.97 15.41 18.99
N ARG A 17 7.14 14.79 19.12
CA ARG A 17 7.63 14.31 20.42
C ARG A 17 7.94 15.52 21.32
N PRO A 18 7.49 15.52 22.59
CA PRO A 18 7.61 16.69 23.48
C PRO A 18 9.01 16.86 24.12
N ALA A 19 10.07 16.36 23.47
CA ALA A 19 11.43 16.48 24.00
C ALA A 19 11.99 17.89 23.78
N PRO A 20 12.61 18.52 24.79
CA PRO A 20 13.27 19.82 24.61
C PRO A 20 14.47 19.71 23.67
N GLY A 21 14.88 20.83 23.07
CA GLY A 21 16.06 20.91 22.21
C GLY A 21 15.79 20.54 20.75
N MET A 22 16.85 20.44 19.95
CA MET A 22 16.78 20.00 18.56
C MET A 22 16.79 18.48 18.47
N MET A 23 16.11 17.91 17.48
CA MET A 23 16.22 16.49 17.17
C MET A 23 15.93 16.25 15.68
N PRO A 24 16.39 15.12 15.11
CA PRO A 24 16.17 14.82 13.69
C PRO A 24 14.69 14.86 13.36
N ALA A 25 14.33 15.39 12.20
CA ALA A 25 12.93 15.53 11.79
C ALA A 25 12.17 14.20 11.83
N ILE A 26 12.82 13.08 11.47
CA ILE A 26 12.25 11.73 11.55
C ILE A 26 11.93 11.27 12.98
N GLU A 27 12.65 11.80 13.97
CA GLU A 27 12.39 11.57 15.38
C GLU A 27 11.38 12.56 15.95
N ARG A 28 11.45 13.84 15.54
CA ARG A 28 10.55 14.90 16.00
C ARG A 28 9.11 14.59 15.64
N TYR A 29 8.82 14.26 14.39
CA TYR A 29 7.45 14.02 13.96
C TYR A 29 6.96 12.65 14.41
N ASP A 30 5.77 12.62 15.02
CA ASP A 30 5.23 11.39 15.60
C ASP A 30 3.87 10.98 15.00
N GLY A 31 3.50 11.48 13.83
CA GLY A 31 2.27 11.05 13.16
C GLY A 31 2.24 9.57 12.78
N PRO A 32 1.07 8.98 12.46
CA PRO A 32 0.96 7.57 12.12
C PRO A 32 1.85 7.09 10.97
N GLN A 33 2.10 7.94 9.96
CA GLN A 33 3.04 7.61 8.88
C GLN A 33 4.49 7.46 9.38
N PHE A 34 4.91 8.31 10.32
CA PHE A 34 6.23 8.24 10.95
C PHE A 34 6.36 7.01 11.85
N GLN A 35 5.27 6.57 12.49
CA GLN A 35 5.27 5.31 13.25
C GLN A 35 5.47 4.09 12.33
N VAL A 36 4.81 4.07 11.16
CA VAL A 36 5.02 3.04 10.13
C VAL A 36 6.46 3.06 9.62
N LEU A 37 6.98 4.25 9.29
CA LEU A 37 8.35 4.42 8.81
C LEU A 37 9.39 3.96 9.85
N ARG A 38 9.26 4.37 11.12
CA ARG A 38 10.16 3.93 12.18
C ARG A 38 10.10 2.41 12.40
N LYS A 39 8.93 1.80 12.24
CA LYS A 39 8.80 0.34 12.29
C LYS A 39 9.58 -0.31 11.15
N TYR A 40 9.44 0.21 9.93
CA TYR A 40 10.20 -0.25 8.76
C TYR A 40 11.71 -0.18 8.99
N LEU A 41 12.21 0.98 9.43
CA LEU A 41 13.64 1.19 9.62
C LEU A 41 14.23 0.28 10.71
N ARG A 42 13.49 -0.01 11.78
CA ARG A 42 13.93 -0.99 12.80
C ARG A 42 13.97 -2.43 12.30
N GLU A 43 13.07 -2.79 11.38
CA GLU A 43 12.99 -4.16 10.82
C GLU A 43 13.98 -4.38 9.67
N LYS A 44 14.51 -3.30 9.08
CA LYS A 44 15.51 -3.32 7.99
C LYS A 44 16.88 -2.88 8.50
N THR A 45 17.44 -3.63 9.44
CA THR A 45 18.80 -3.42 9.98
C THR A 45 19.91 -4.01 9.10
N ASP A 46 19.59 -4.87 8.13
CA ASP A 46 20.57 -5.48 7.22
C ASP A 46 20.58 -4.78 5.85
N GLY A 47 21.46 -3.79 5.69
CA GLY A 47 22.17 -3.35 4.47
C GLY A 47 21.48 -3.33 3.08
N GLY A 48 20.14 -3.35 3.00
CA GLY A 48 19.47 -3.87 1.81
C GLY A 48 18.85 -2.86 0.84
N GLU A 49 18.53 -1.64 1.25
CA GLU A 49 17.90 -0.64 0.38
C GLU A 49 18.31 0.79 0.73
N ASP A 50 18.83 1.51 -0.28
CA ASP A 50 19.19 2.92 -0.20
C ASP A 50 17.91 3.76 -0.29
N LEU A 51 17.32 4.07 0.88
CA LEU A 51 16.08 4.82 1.01
C LEU A 51 16.36 6.22 1.57
N ASP A 52 16.28 7.22 0.70
CA ASP A 52 16.30 8.62 1.11
C ASP A 52 14.91 9.06 1.58
N ILE A 53 14.87 9.72 2.73
CA ILE A 53 13.63 10.17 3.36
C ILE A 53 13.67 11.69 3.48
N TRP A 54 12.67 12.32 2.89
CA TRP A 54 12.47 13.76 2.89
C TRP A 54 11.09 14.11 3.44
N ILE A 55 10.99 15.29 4.06
CA ILE A 55 9.79 15.73 4.76
C ILE A 55 9.43 17.13 4.27
N LEU A 56 8.19 17.28 3.80
CA LEU A 56 7.61 18.57 3.51
C LEU A 56 6.97 19.14 4.77
N SER A 57 7.61 20.17 5.32
CA SER A 57 7.23 20.90 6.52
C SER A 57 6.63 22.27 6.18
N ALA A 58 5.55 22.64 6.85
CA ALA A 58 5.05 24.01 6.78
C ALA A 58 6.06 25.05 7.31
N ALA A 59 6.87 24.70 8.31
CA ALA A 59 7.87 25.61 8.86
C ALA A 59 9.13 25.65 8.00
N HIS A 60 9.64 24.48 7.59
CA HIS A 60 10.99 24.35 7.05
C HIS A 60 11.05 24.08 5.53
N GLY A 61 9.90 23.95 4.85
CA GLY A 61 9.88 23.53 3.45
C GLY A 61 10.26 22.06 3.29
N LEU A 62 10.98 21.71 2.21
CA LEU A 62 11.43 20.34 1.95
C LEU A 62 12.78 20.09 2.63
N ILE A 63 12.80 19.24 3.65
CA ILE A 63 13.97 18.96 4.50
C ILE A 63 14.31 17.48 4.54
N SER A 64 15.59 17.16 4.77
CA SER A 64 16.02 15.79 5.02
C SER A 64 15.40 15.29 6.33
N SER A 65 15.13 14.00 6.40
CA SER A 65 14.73 13.29 7.63
C SER A 65 15.70 13.48 8.79
N GLU A 66 16.99 13.60 8.48
CA GLU A 66 18.09 13.77 9.44
C GLU A 66 18.31 15.23 9.85
N GLN A 67 17.59 16.18 9.24
CA GLN A 67 17.71 17.58 9.61
C GLN A 67 17.14 17.81 11.01
N ASP A 68 17.97 18.34 11.91
CA ASP A 68 17.57 18.72 13.26
C ASP A 68 16.57 19.87 13.26
N ILE A 69 15.47 19.69 13.99
CA ILE A 69 14.41 20.68 14.15
C ILE A 69 13.96 20.81 15.60
N LEU A 70 13.58 22.04 15.97
CA LEU A 70 12.92 22.36 17.23
C LEU A 70 11.46 21.89 17.20
N ASP A 71 10.84 21.87 18.38
CA ASP A 71 9.39 21.83 18.47
C ASP A 71 8.80 23.15 17.97
N TYR A 72 7.71 23.08 17.21
CA TYR A 72 7.05 24.22 16.60
C TYR A 72 5.59 23.91 16.34
N ASP A 73 4.73 24.93 16.27
CA ASP A 73 3.35 24.77 15.81
C ASP A 73 3.06 25.69 14.63
N GLN A 74 3.13 25.13 13.42
CA GLN A 74 2.83 25.84 12.19
C GLN A 74 2.08 24.92 11.24
N SER A 75 0.90 25.37 10.83
CA SER A 75 0.04 24.68 9.87
C SER A 75 0.27 25.19 8.45
N ILE A 76 0.05 24.33 7.46
CA ILE A 76 0.08 24.73 6.04
C ILE A 76 -1.20 25.52 5.69
N THR A 77 -1.03 26.79 5.34
CA THR A 77 -2.09 27.71 4.86
C THR A 77 -1.94 27.95 3.36
N SER A 78 -2.97 28.49 2.70
CA SER A 78 -2.87 28.84 1.27
C SER A 78 -1.73 29.85 1.01
N GLN A 79 -1.57 30.85 1.88
CA GLN A 79 -0.46 31.80 1.81
C GLN A 79 0.88 31.08 1.94
N ARG A 80 1.00 30.16 2.92
CA ARG A 80 2.23 29.40 3.13
C ARG A 80 2.58 28.48 1.96
N VAL A 81 1.58 27.98 1.23
CA VAL A 81 1.81 27.20 0.00
C VAL A 81 2.54 28.07 -1.03
N LEU A 82 2.08 29.28 -1.28
CA LEU A 82 2.68 30.20 -2.26
C LEU A 82 4.11 30.57 -1.88
N GLU A 83 4.36 30.84 -0.60
CA GLU A 83 5.70 31.14 -0.08
C GLU A 83 6.69 29.99 -0.27
N LEU A 84 6.23 28.75 -0.07
CA LEU A 84 7.09 27.57 -0.10
C LEU A 84 7.31 27.01 -1.51
N GLN A 85 6.35 27.18 -2.43
CA GLN A 85 6.29 26.45 -3.69
C GLN A 85 7.59 26.55 -4.50
N LYS A 86 8.10 27.75 -4.73
CA LYS A 86 9.33 27.95 -5.53
C LYS A 86 10.54 27.23 -4.93
N ALA A 87 10.76 27.41 -3.62
CA ALA A 87 11.91 26.81 -2.94
C ALA A 87 11.79 25.28 -2.85
N VAL A 88 10.57 24.77 -2.62
CA VAL A 88 10.29 23.33 -2.54
C VAL A 88 10.48 22.66 -3.91
N LEU A 89 9.97 23.26 -4.99
CA LEU A 89 10.13 22.71 -6.34
C LEU A 89 11.58 22.75 -6.81
N SER A 90 12.32 23.82 -6.51
CA SER A 90 13.77 23.89 -6.79
C SER A 90 14.49 22.74 -6.11
N LYS A 91 14.25 22.57 -4.80
CA LYS A 91 14.91 21.51 -4.03
C LYS A 91 14.47 20.11 -4.46
N PHE A 92 13.22 19.96 -4.88
CA PHE A 92 12.73 18.70 -5.44
C PHE A 92 13.39 18.39 -6.78
N ALA A 93 13.65 19.38 -7.63
CA ALA A 93 14.42 19.20 -8.86
C ALA A 93 15.85 18.73 -8.56
N ASP A 94 16.54 19.38 -7.61
CA ASP A 94 17.89 18.98 -7.18
C ASP A 94 17.92 17.53 -6.67
N LEU A 95 16.82 17.07 -6.03
CA LEU A 95 16.72 15.68 -5.61
C LEU A 95 16.68 14.71 -6.79
N MET A 96 16.07 15.08 -7.92
CA MET A 96 15.94 14.18 -9.06
C MET A 96 17.30 13.82 -9.70
N ASP A 97 18.34 14.62 -9.47
CA ASP A 97 19.71 14.32 -9.88
C ASP A 97 20.31 13.08 -9.18
N ASN A 98 19.70 12.61 -8.08
CA ASN A 98 20.13 11.41 -7.37
C ASN A 98 19.70 10.09 -8.05
N ALA A 99 19.11 10.16 -9.25
CA ALA A 99 18.74 8.99 -10.07
C ALA A 99 17.86 7.96 -9.31
N TYR A 100 16.86 8.44 -8.56
CA TYR A 100 15.91 7.56 -7.88
C TYR A 100 15.12 6.72 -8.88
N VAL A 101 15.07 5.41 -8.66
CA VAL A 101 14.28 4.48 -9.50
C VAL A 101 12.84 4.33 -9.03
N LYS A 102 12.59 4.59 -7.74
CA LYS A 102 11.25 4.60 -7.15
C LYS A 102 11.07 5.79 -6.22
N ILE A 103 9.98 6.51 -6.42
CA ILE A 103 9.63 7.69 -5.64
C ILE A 103 8.25 7.48 -5.03
N CYS A 104 8.11 7.71 -3.73
CA CYS A 104 6.82 7.72 -3.04
C CYS A 104 6.53 9.11 -2.49
N ILE A 105 5.38 9.66 -2.86
CA ILE A 105 4.89 10.95 -2.37
C ILE A 105 3.68 10.69 -1.47
N SER A 106 3.88 10.81 -0.16
CA SER A 106 2.84 10.67 0.86
C SER A 106 2.52 12.00 1.51
N LEU A 107 1.88 12.88 0.73
CA LEU A 107 1.49 14.22 1.17
C LEU A 107 -0.02 14.31 1.38
N SER A 108 -0.47 15.13 2.34
CA SER A 108 -1.90 15.44 2.47
C SER A 108 -2.36 16.28 1.27
N LYS A 109 -3.68 16.33 0.99
CA LYS A 109 -4.22 17.13 -0.13
C LYS A 109 -3.78 18.60 -0.08
N ARG A 110 -3.62 19.18 1.11
CA ARG A 110 -3.15 20.57 1.27
C ARG A 110 -1.66 20.71 0.94
N TYR A 111 -0.85 19.75 1.38
CA TYR A 111 0.59 19.74 1.11
C TYR A 111 0.91 19.45 -0.37
N LEU A 112 0.08 18.65 -1.06
CA LEU A 112 0.24 18.41 -2.50
C LEU A 112 0.14 19.69 -3.34
N LYS A 113 -0.55 20.73 -2.87
CA LYS A 113 -0.60 22.03 -3.56
C LYS A 113 0.76 22.72 -3.66
N VAL A 114 1.63 22.51 -2.66
CA VAL A 114 3.02 23.00 -2.71
C VAL A 114 3.81 22.33 -3.85
N PHE A 115 3.38 21.12 -4.22
CA PHE A 115 3.98 20.30 -5.26
C PHE A 115 3.32 20.48 -6.63
N GLU A 116 2.40 21.42 -6.85
CA GLU A 116 1.80 21.57 -8.19
C GLU A 116 2.86 21.63 -9.30
N ASN A 117 2.62 20.90 -10.39
CA ASN A 117 3.54 20.70 -11.53
C ASN A 117 4.81 19.87 -11.25
N TRP A 118 4.91 19.18 -10.11
CA TRP A 118 6.06 18.31 -9.78
C TRP A 118 6.34 17.22 -10.82
N SER A 119 5.30 16.72 -11.50
CA SER A 119 5.43 15.58 -12.42
C SER A 119 6.36 15.87 -13.60
N ALA A 120 6.48 17.14 -14.02
CA ALA A 120 7.37 17.55 -15.09
C ALA A 120 8.86 17.51 -14.69
N LEU A 121 9.15 17.45 -13.38
CA LEU A 121 10.52 17.42 -12.85
C LEU A 121 11.06 16.01 -12.70
N VAL A 122 10.19 14.99 -12.72
CA VAL A 122 10.59 13.61 -12.45
C VAL A 122 11.10 12.93 -13.73
N PRO A 123 12.27 12.24 -13.68
CA PRO A 123 12.78 11.48 -14.81
C PRO A 123 11.78 10.41 -15.28
N SER A 124 11.65 10.24 -16.60
CA SER A 124 10.71 9.28 -17.22
C SER A 124 10.91 7.82 -16.79
N LEU A 125 12.12 7.47 -16.36
CA LEU A 125 12.47 6.12 -15.90
C LEU A 125 12.11 5.85 -14.43
N ALA A 126 11.78 6.89 -13.65
CA ALA A 126 11.44 6.74 -12.23
C ALA A 126 9.97 6.33 -12.06
N SER A 127 9.72 5.26 -11.31
CA SER A 127 8.36 4.88 -10.93
C SER A 127 7.87 5.75 -9.77
N VAL A 128 6.76 6.47 -9.93
CA VAL A 128 6.21 7.32 -8.89
C VAL A 128 4.90 6.78 -8.33
N THR A 129 4.84 6.64 -7.01
CA THR A 129 3.63 6.28 -6.26
C THR A 129 3.15 7.46 -5.43
N VAL A 130 1.97 8.00 -5.74
CA VAL A 130 1.33 9.05 -4.92
C VAL A 130 0.31 8.42 -3.99
N ILE A 131 0.51 8.56 -2.68
CA ILE A 131 -0.36 7.98 -1.66
C ILE A 131 -1.58 8.86 -1.44
N SER A 132 -2.77 8.28 -1.61
CA SER A 132 -4.05 8.99 -1.57
C SER A 132 -5.14 8.19 -0.83
N GLY A 133 -6.31 8.80 -0.66
CA GLY A 133 -7.46 8.21 0.05
C GLY A 133 -7.52 8.52 1.55
N ALA A 134 -8.39 7.78 2.26
CA ALA A 134 -8.58 7.92 3.70
C ALA A 134 -7.34 7.49 4.50
N GLN A 135 -7.21 7.94 5.75
CA GLN A 135 -6.00 7.74 6.56
C GLN A 135 -5.55 6.27 6.65
N GLY A 136 -6.46 5.33 6.92
CA GLY A 136 -6.13 3.91 6.99
C GLY A 136 -5.66 3.31 5.65
N VAL A 137 -6.26 3.76 4.54
CA VAL A 137 -5.85 3.36 3.18
C VAL A 137 -4.45 3.87 2.89
N ARG A 138 -4.16 5.13 3.21
CA ARG A 138 -2.84 5.75 3.02
C ARG A 138 -1.75 5.03 3.80
N LEU A 139 -2.02 4.67 5.07
CA LEU A 139 -1.07 3.91 5.89
C LEU A 139 -0.80 2.51 5.30
N THR A 140 -1.83 1.89 4.73
CA THR A 140 -1.69 0.60 4.04
C THR A 140 -0.84 0.73 2.77
N GLN A 141 -1.09 1.75 1.95
CA GLN A 141 -0.29 2.03 0.75
C GLN A 141 1.18 2.30 1.12
N LEU A 142 1.43 3.12 2.14
CA LEU A 142 2.79 3.44 2.60
C LEU A 142 3.53 2.19 3.06
N ARG A 143 2.86 1.36 3.87
CA ARG A 143 3.40 0.07 4.30
C ARG A 143 3.69 -0.84 3.10
N ASN A 144 2.76 -0.97 2.17
CA ASN A 144 2.98 -1.86 1.03
C ASN A 144 4.16 -1.39 0.15
N TRP A 145 4.29 -0.08 -0.04
CA TRP A 145 5.41 0.50 -0.78
C TRP A 145 6.74 0.27 -0.06
N LEU A 146 6.81 0.53 1.25
CA LEU A 146 8.02 0.31 2.04
C LEU A 146 8.48 -1.15 2.00
N TRP A 147 7.56 -2.11 2.16
CA TRP A 147 7.82 -3.55 2.16
C TRP A 147 7.65 -4.24 0.79
N GLU A 148 7.69 -3.49 -0.32
CA GLU A 148 7.34 -3.99 -1.66
C GLU A 148 8.08 -5.29 -2.04
N LYS A 149 9.39 -5.40 -1.78
CA LYS A 149 10.14 -6.66 -2.04
C LYS A 149 9.59 -7.86 -1.26
N GLU A 150 9.14 -7.66 -0.02
CA GLU A 150 8.53 -8.75 0.75
C GLU A 150 7.13 -9.10 0.24
N PHE A 151 6.40 -8.11 -0.26
CA PHE A 151 5.12 -8.36 -0.92
C PHE A 151 5.30 -9.13 -2.22
N GLU A 152 6.26 -8.74 -3.08
CA GLU A 152 6.55 -9.47 -4.32
C GLU A 152 7.10 -10.86 -4.02
N ILE A 153 7.99 -11.04 -3.03
CA ILE A 153 8.45 -12.37 -2.61
C ILE A 153 7.29 -13.21 -2.05
N ARG A 154 6.40 -12.64 -1.23
CA ARG A 154 5.22 -13.34 -0.72
C ARG A 154 4.21 -13.64 -1.81
N LYS A 155 4.08 -12.79 -2.82
CA LYS A 155 3.20 -12.97 -3.98
C LYS A 155 3.76 -14.01 -4.93
N LEU A 156 5.08 -14.01 -5.17
CA LEU A 156 5.79 -15.04 -5.92
C LEU A 156 5.71 -16.38 -5.19
N LYS A 157 5.93 -16.44 -3.87
CA LYS A 157 5.65 -17.65 -3.06
C LYS A 157 4.15 -18.01 -3.09
N GLN A 158 3.30 -16.99 -3.01
CA GLN A 158 1.87 -16.87 -3.36
C GLN A 158 1.47 -17.35 -4.75
N THR A 159 2.40 -17.64 -5.65
CA THR A 159 2.13 -18.01 -7.05
C THR A 159 2.82 -19.33 -7.37
N LEU A 160 3.96 -19.60 -6.74
CA LEU A 160 4.77 -20.83 -6.81
C LEU A 160 4.27 -21.96 -5.90
N ILE A 161 3.27 -21.73 -5.04
CA ILE A 161 2.55 -22.83 -4.40
C ILE A 161 1.63 -23.42 -5.47
N GLU A 162 2.09 -24.49 -6.12
CA GLU A 162 1.21 -25.33 -6.94
C GLU A 162 -0.08 -25.62 -6.16
N PRO A 163 -1.25 -25.44 -6.79
CA PRO A 163 -2.51 -25.72 -6.12
C PRO A 163 -2.49 -27.16 -5.62
N ARG A 164 -2.63 -27.31 -4.29
CA ARG A 164 -2.49 -28.62 -3.64
C ARG A 164 -3.70 -29.52 -3.88
N GLY A 165 -4.75 -29.00 -4.52
CA GLY A 165 -6.07 -29.63 -4.62
C GLY A 165 -6.73 -29.83 -3.25
N VAL A 166 -6.19 -29.22 -2.19
CA VAL A 166 -6.66 -29.37 -0.81
C VAL A 166 -6.65 -28.03 -0.10
N ALA A 167 -7.79 -27.64 0.45
CA ALA A 167 -7.97 -26.46 1.29
C ALA A 167 -8.64 -26.82 2.61
N ARG A 168 -8.40 -26.01 3.66
CA ARG A 168 -9.09 -26.15 4.95
C ARG A 168 -9.61 -24.81 5.42
N LEU A 169 -10.88 -24.78 5.83
CA LEU A 169 -11.52 -23.59 6.39
C LEU A 169 -12.44 -24.01 7.55
N ARG A 170 -12.18 -23.48 8.76
CA ARG A 170 -13.02 -23.69 9.95
C ARG A 170 -13.38 -25.18 10.21
N GLY A 171 -12.41 -26.08 10.01
CA GLY A 171 -12.60 -27.52 10.19
C GLY A 171 -13.13 -28.27 8.96
N VAL A 172 -13.66 -27.56 7.95
CA VAL A 172 -14.06 -28.14 6.67
C VAL A 172 -12.82 -28.35 5.80
N LYS A 173 -12.58 -29.59 5.38
CA LYS A 173 -11.52 -29.94 4.42
C LYS A 173 -12.14 -30.09 3.03
N LEU A 174 -11.70 -29.28 2.09
CA LEU A 174 -11.99 -29.43 0.67
C LEU A 174 -10.83 -30.17 0.02
N GLN A 175 -11.13 -31.24 -0.71
CA GLN A 175 -10.16 -31.95 -1.55
C GLN A 175 -10.81 -32.15 -2.92
N ILE A 176 -10.72 -31.12 -3.75
CA ILE A 176 -11.37 -31.02 -5.05
C ILE A 176 -10.43 -30.30 -6.02
N THR A 177 -10.52 -30.68 -7.28
CA THR A 177 -9.79 -30.08 -8.39
C THR A 177 -10.41 -28.74 -8.80
N THR A 178 -9.66 -27.95 -9.57
CA THR A 178 -10.16 -26.68 -10.12
C THR A 178 -11.39 -26.89 -11.01
N ALA A 179 -11.43 -27.97 -11.80
CA ALA A 179 -12.58 -28.31 -12.65
C ALA A 179 -13.85 -28.56 -11.82
N GLU A 180 -13.74 -29.35 -10.75
CA GLU A 180 -14.87 -29.62 -9.84
C GLU A 180 -15.33 -28.37 -9.09
N VAL A 181 -14.41 -27.43 -8.78
CA VAL A 181 -14.80 -26.12 -8.22
C VAL A 181 -15.65 -25.34 -9.20
N LEU A 182 -15.24 -25.26 -10.47
CA LEU A 182 -15.99 -24.54 -11.50
C LEU A 182 -17.35 -25.18 -11.76
N GLU A 183 -17.43 -26.51 -11.81
CA GLU A 183 -18.68 -27.25 -11.96
C GLU A 183 -19.65 -26.96 -10.81
N ARG A 184 -19.20 -27.06 -9.55
CA ARG A 184 -20.03 -26.74 -8.38
C ARG A 184 -20.45 -25.28 -8.34
N ALA A 185 -19.61 -24.37 -8.82
CA ALA A 185 -19.96 -22.97 -8.90
C ALA A 185 -21.10 -22.73 -9.89
N LEU A 186 -21.09 -23.41 -11.04
CA LEU A 186 -22.15 -23.33 -12.05
C LEU A 186 -23.47 -23.89 -11.50
N ILE A 187 -23.42 -25.03 -10.80
CA ILE A 187 -24.60 -25.62 -10.14
C ILE A 187 -25.17 -24.64 -9.10
N ALA A 188 -24.32 -24.13 -8.21
CA ALA A 188 -24.75 -23.19 -7.17
C ALA A 188 -25.29 -21.86 -7.74
N LEU A 189 -24.77 -21.41 -8.88
CA LEU A 189 -25.27 -20.22 -9.58
C LEU A 189 -26.70 -20.42 -10.12
N ALA A 190 -27.00 -21.63 -10.59
CA ALA A 190 -28.33 -22.00 -11.07
C ALA A 190 -29.35 -22.15 -9.93
N GLU A 191 -28.90 -22.59 -8.75
CA GLU A 191 -29.77 -22.82 -7.59
C GLU A 191 -30.02 -21.54 -6.75
N ASP A 192 -28.97 -20.78 -6.40
CA ASP A 192 -29.07 -19.55 -5.58
C ASP A 192 -27.96 -18.53 -5.92
N GLY A 193 -28.08 -17.92 -7.10
CA GLY A 193 -27.14 -16.90 -7.59
C GLY A 193 -27.37 -15.49 -7.04
N HIS A 194 -28.35 -15.24 -6.16
CA HIS A 194 -28.77 -13.88 -5.80
C HIS A 194 -27.63 -13.07 -5.15
N ASN A 195 -26.83 -13.74 -4.31
CA ASN A 195 -25.69 -13.14 -3.62
C ASN A 195 -24.35 -13.33 -4.36
N ALA A 196 -24.34 -14.05 -5.48
CA ALA A 196 -23.11 -14.32 -6.22
C ALA A 196 -22.46 -13.03 -6.75
N LYS A 197 -23.24 -11.98 -7.05
CA LYS A 197 -22.72 -10.70 -7.53
C LYS A 197 -22.29 -9.72 -6.41
N ASN A 198 -22.40 -10.11 -5.14
CA ASN A 198 -22.11 -9.23 -4.01
C ASN A 198 -20.61 -9.16 -3.69
N PHE A 199 -19.83 -8.53 -4.58
CA PHE A 199 -18.41 -8.28 -4.39
C PHE A 199 -18.06 -6.81 -4.67
N ARG A 200 -17.02 -6.31 -3.99
CA ARG A 200 -16.55 -4.92 -4.15
C ARG A 200 -15.21 -4.79 -4.85
N ASN A 201 -14.24 -5.61 -4.43
CA ASN A 201 -12.84 -5.40 -4.81
C ASN A 201 -12.23 -6.61 -5.54
N TRP A 202 -12.86 -7.79 -5.43
CA TRP A 202 -12.31 -9.05 -5.90
C TRP A 202 -13.41 -9.93 -6.48
N TYR A 203 -13.13 -10.60 -7.59
CA TYR A 203 -14.07 -11.50 -8.26
C TYR A 203 -13.38 -12.76 -8.78
N VAL A 204 -14.16 -13.83 -8.95
CA VAL A 204 -13.81 -15.00 -9.76
C VAL A 204 -14.62 -14.91 -11.04
N GLU A 205 -14.02 -15.30 -12.16
CA GLU A 205 -14.69 -15.34 -13.45
C GLU A 205 -15.03 -16.79 -13.82
N ILE A 206 -16.30 -17.06 -14.08
CA ILE A 206 -16.83 -18.38 -14.44
C ILE A 206 -17.82 -18.19 -15.58
N ASN A 207 -17.54 -18.73 -16.77
CA ASN A 207 -18.36 -18.58 -17.98
C ASN A 207 -18.83 -17.13 -18.20
N ASP A 208 -17.87 -16.19 -18.25
CA ASP A 208 -18.09 -14.75 -18.42
C ASP A 208 -18.93 -14.07 -17.32
N GLN A 209 -19.22 -14.78 -16.22
CA GLN A 209 -19.86 -14.22 -15.04
C GLN A 209 -18.84 -13.93 -13.95
N ARG A 210 -18.88 -12.70 -13.43
CA ARG A 210 -18.10 -12.30 -12.25
C ARG A 210 -18.88 -12.63 -10.99
N ILE A 211 -18.25 -13.38 -10.09
CA ILE A 211 -18.85 -13.80 -8.82
C ILE A 211 -17.97 -13.49 -7.62
N ALA A 212 -18.60 -13.38 -6.45
CA ALA A 212 -17.97 -13.04 -5.20
C ALA A 212 -17.17 -14.23 -4.65
N PRO A 213 -15.87 -14.06 -4.35
CA PRO A 213 -15.04 -15.14 -3.80
C PRO A 213 -15.60 -15.73 -2.51
N LYS A 214 -16.23 -14.90 -1.66
CA LYS A 214 -16.84 -15.36 -0.41
C LYS A 214 -18.08 -16.21 -0.65
N TRP A 215 -18.90 -15.84 -1.61
CA TRP A 215 -20.09 -16.61 -1.97
C TRP A 215 -19.68 -17.98 -2.50
N LEU A 216 -18.69 -18.03 -3.40
CA LEU A 216 -18.19 -19.30 -3.93
C LEU A 216 -17.63 -20.20 -2.84
N VAL A 217 -16.84 -19.67 -1.90
CA VAL A 217 -16.32 -20.48 -0.78
C VAL A 217 -17.45 -20.94 0.16
N SER A 218 -18.48 -20.12 0.34
CA SER A 218 -19.67 -20.50 1.11
C SER A 218 -20.41 -21.67 0.45
N SER A 219 -20.63 -21.64 -0.87
CA SER A 219 -21.28 -22.75 -1.59
C SER A 219 -20.44 -24.02 -1.60
N LEU A 220 -19.12 -23.92 -1.66
CA LEU A 220 -18.22 -25.09 -1.60
C LEU A 220 -18.15 -25.73 -0.21
N THR A 221 -18.22 -24.94 0.86
CA THR A 221 -17.99 -25.40 2.24
C THR A 221 -19.26 -25.58 3.06
N GLY A 222 -20.40 -25.02 2.63
CA GLY A 222 -21.62 -24.90 3.42
C GLY A 222 -21.53 -23.89 4.58
N LEU A 223 -20.37 -23.23 4.78
CA LEU A 223 -20.20 -22.27 5.85
C LEU A 223 -20.88 -20.94 5.49
N PRO A 224 -21.64 -20.32 6.41
CA PRO A 224 -22.16 -18.97 6.22
C PRO A 224 -21.06 -17.97 5.90
N VAL A 225 -21.31 -17.05 4.96
CA VAL A 225 -20.34 -16.01 4.56
C VAL A 225 -19.85 -15.15 5.73
N ARG A 226 -20.58 -15.07 6.85
CA ARG A 226 -20.16 -14.31 8.06
C ARG A 226 -19.07 -15.01 8.88
N ASP A 227 -18.87 -16.31 8.69
CA ASP A 227 -17.97 -17.13 9.52
C ASP A 227 -16.50 -17.10 9.04
N PHE A 228 -16.24 -16.42 7.93
CA PHE A 228 -14.90 -16.24 7.38
C PHE A 228 -14.74 -14.92 6.63
N THR A 229 -13.48 -14.51 6.50
CA THR A 229 -13.07 -13.25 5.87
C THR A 229 -12.88 -13.39 4.36
N ALA A 230 -12.88 -12.26 3.65
CA ALA A 230 -12.55 -12.24 2.22
C ALA A 230 -11.08 -12.61 1.95
N GLY A 231 -10.20 -12.50 2.94
CA GLY A 231 -8.83 -13.00 2.87
C GLY A 231 -8.79 -14.53 2.87
N GLU A 232 -9.46 -15.15 3.84
CA GLU A 232 -9.56 -16.61 3.93
C GLU A 232 -10.21 -17.23 2.69
N ALA A 233 -11.28 -16.62 2.17
CA ALA A 233 -11.93 -17.11 0.95
C ALA A 233 -10.97 -17.15 -0.26
N ARG A 234 -10.20 -16.08 -0.47
CA ARG A 234 -9.21 -16.04 -1.56
C ARG A 234 -8.10 -17.06 -1.36
N GLN A 235 -7.66 -17.26 -0.12
CA GLN A 235 -6.65 -18.26 0.20
C GLN A 235 -7.12 -19.69 -0.10
N VAL A 236 -8.38 -20.01 0.22
CA VAL A 236 -9.00 -21.31 -0.11
C VAL A 236 -9.05 -21.51 -1.61
N LEU A 237 -9.55 -20.52 -2.35
CA LEU A 237 -9.65 -20.60 -3.82
C LEU A 237 -8.29 -20.76 -4.48
N TYR A 238 -7.29 -20.02 -4.01
CA TYR A 238 -5.91 -20.16 -4.47
C TYR A 238 -5.36 -21.57 -4.21
N GLN A 239 -5.59 -22.15 -3.03
CA GLN A 239 -5.20 -23.54 -2.71
C GLN A 239 -5.85 -24.59 -3.61
N LEU A 240 -7.03 -24.29 -4.15
CA LEU A 240 -7.79 -25.11 -5.11
C LEU A 240 -7.48 -24.77 -6.58
N GLY A 241 -6.53 -23.87 -6.84
CA GLY A 241 -6.10 -23.49 -8.20
C GLY A 241 -7.04 -22.52 -8.91
N VAL A 242 -7.94 -21.86 -8.19
CA VAL A 242 -8.86 -20.87 -8.76
C VAL A 242 -8.23 -19.49 -8.70
N VAL A 243 -8.14 -18.85 -9.87
CA VAL A 243 -7.64 -17.48 -10.00
C VAL A 243 -8.70 -16.49 -9.50
N VAL A 244 -8.26 -15.53 -8.67
CA VAL A 244 -9.12 -14.44 -8.19
C VAL A 244 -8.58 -13.11 -8.68
N TYR A 245 -9.42 -12.36 -9.38
CA TYR A 245 -9.09 -11.07 -9.97
C TYR A 245 -9.45 -9.93 -9.04
N LYS A 246 -8.71 -8.82 -9.14
CA LYS A 246 -9.04 -7.56 -8.47
C LYS A 246 -9.78 -6.67 -9.47
N ILE A 247 -10.78 -5.92 -9.01
CA ILE A 247 -11.34 -4.84 -9.83
C ILE A 247 -10.25 -3.76 -9.99
N SER A 248 -9.81 -3.54 -11.22
CA SER A 248 -9.01 -2.39 -11.59
C SER A 248 -9.91 -1.16 -11.57
N GLU A 249 -9.55 -0.14 -10.78
CA GLU A 249 -10.14 1.20 -10.87
C GLU A 249 -9.69 1.88 -12.17
#